data_AF-A0A8H6YHE0-F1
#
_entry.id   AF-A0A8H6YHE0-F1
#
_cell.length_a   1.000
_cell.length_b   1.000
_cell.length_c   1.000
_cell.angle_alpha   90.00
_cell.angle_beta   90.00
_cell.angle_gamma   90.00
#
_symmetry.space_group_name_H-M   'P 1'
#
loop_
_entity.id
_entity.type
_entity.pdbx_description
1 polymer ?
#
loop_
_entity_poly.entity_id
_entity_poly.type
_entity_poly.pdbx_seq_one_letter_code
_entity_poly.pdbx_strand_id
1 'polypeptide(L)'
;MPGSSSNDSNDSGRSIFDHPRPAPPPPPPSLRSARSTPEGFALPQVPPPNDPLFVSHDARGHRQLPRVSDAPLHVDDIRVTRLIEHNPAPLPKCANCAEMGVDCAFTEAGIPCPPCSVLGIPDCDWADPFWFIENLQRCRDLYLLDERDGLVKSVKDNRLAPSLFDREFDRAQSWFYSGAQGAISRFLINSRATRDIAVRGFHSLAAASTDTSLLLRFLSLGTESHVHPLVLQVVAERVQAIITSMMS
;
A
#
# COMPACT_ATOMS: atom_id res chain seq x y z
N MET A 1 -25.23 52.36 -21.56
CA MET A 1 -26.50 52.84 -20.99
C MET A 1 -27.01 51.77 -20.02
N PRO A 2 -27.62 52.14 -18.89
CA PRO A 2 -26.95 52.44 -17.63
C PRO A 2 -27.32 51.40 -16.54
N GLY A 3 -26.58 51.29 -15.45
CA GLY A 3 -27.08 51.93 -14.23
C GLY A 3 -26.22 51.58 -13.01
N SER A 4 -25.56 52.62 -12.51
CA SER A 4 -25.01 52.75 -11.17
C SER A 4 -26.06 52.46 -10.11
N SER A 5 -25.64 51.98 -8.94
CA SER A 5 -26.17 52.44 -7.65
C SER A 5 -25.21 52.09 -6.53
N SER A 6 -24.45 53.11 -6.14
CA SER A 6 -23.93 53.30 -4.79
C SER A 6 -25.10 53.36 -3.80
N ASN A 7 -24.90 52.87 -2.58
CA ASN A 7 -25.58 53.44 -1.42
C ASN A 7 -24.72 53.23 -0.17
N ASP A 8 -24.21 54.37 0.32
CA ASP A 8 -23.77 54.57 1.68
C ASP A 8 -24.96 54.44 2.63
N SER A 9 -24.74 53.83 3.79
CA SER A 9 -25.53 54.08 4.99
C SER A 9 -24.66 53.78 6.21
N ASN A 10 -24.11 54.85 6.76
CA ASN A 10 -23.74 54.95 8.16
C ASN A 10 -25.01 54.76 9.00
N ASP A 11 -24.97 53.89 10.01
CA ASP A 11 -25.67 54.20 11.25
C ASP A 11 -24.92 53.65 12.47
N SER A 12 -24.89 54.48 13.50
CA SER A 12 -24.09 54.36 14.69
C SER A 12 -24.89 53.78 15.84
N GLY A 13 -24.21 53.00 16.69
CA GLY A 13 -24.51 52.98 18.11
C GLY A 13 -25.25 51.76 18.63
N ARG A 14 -24.53 50.87 19.31
CA ARG A 14 -24.57 50.78 20.79
C ARG A 14 -23.58 49.72 21.28
N SER A 15 -22.68 50.17 22.15
CA SER A 15 -21.75 49.36 22.92
C SER A 15 -22.52 48.40 23.84
N ILE A 16 -22.29 47.09 23.70
CA ILE A 16 -22.93 46.02 24.49
C ILE A 16 -21.91 45.32 25.42
N PHE A 17 -20.70 45.85 25.59
CA PHE A 17 -19.68 45.18 26.42
C PHE A 17 -19.14 46.11 27.52
N ASP A 18 -19.98 46.39 28.52
CA ASP A 18 -19.52 46.60 29.88
C ASP A 18 -19.48 45.23 30.57
N HIS A 19 -18.32 44.57 30.50
CA HIS A 19 -18.01 43.41 31.32
C HIS A 19 -16.88 43.76 32.30
N PRO A 20 -17.03 43.41 33.58
CA PRO A 20 -16.01 43.69 34.59
C PRO A 20 -14.70 42.98 34.23
N ARG A 21 -13.60 43.74 34.32
CA ARG A 21 -12.23 43.28 34.05
C ARG A 21 -11.90 42.05 34.91
N PRO A 22 -11.48 40.91 34.33
CA PRO A 22 -11.04 39.76 35.12
C PRO A 22 -9.80 40.14 35.94
N ALA A 23 -9.74 39.66 37.19
CA ALA A 23 -8.54 39.78 38.00
C ALA A 23 -7.35 39.12 37.28
N PRO A 24 -6.13 39.69 37.38
CA PRO A 24 -4.95 39.09 36.77
C PRO A 24 -4.73 37.67 37.34
N PRO A 25 -4.36 36.69 36.49
CA PRO A 25 -4.06 35.35 36.95
C PRO A 25 -2.89 35.37 37.94
N PRO A 26 -2.87 34.44 38.92
CA PRO A 26 -1.77 34.34 39.87
C PRO A 26 -0.44 34.13 39.12
N PRO A 27 0.68 34.67 39.65
CA PRO A 27 1.98 34.47 39.04
C PRO A 27 2.27 32.96 38.92
N PRO A 28 2.89 32.52 37.81
CA PRO A 28 3.23 31.12 37.63
C PRO A 28 4.11 30.65 38.80
N PRO A 29 3.94 29.40 39.28
CA PRO A 29 4.79 28.85 40.32
C PRO A 29 6.25 29.02 39.90
N SER A 30 7.03 29.65 40.78
CA SER A 30 8.44 29.92 40.54
C SER A 30 9.13 28.64 40.06
N LEU A 31 9.71 28.71 38.86
CA LEU A 31 10.56 27.68 38.27
C LEU A 31 11.75 27.43 39.20
N ARG A 32 11.54 26.57 40.19
CA ARG A 32 12.63 25.93 40.93
C ARG A 32 13.13 24.78 40.09
N SER A 33 14.43 24.84 39.86
CA SER A 33 15.27 23.80 39.27
C SER A 33 14.97 23.49 37.81
N ALA A 34 15.78 24.12 36.95
CA ALA A 34 16.34 23.43 35.79
C ALA A 34 16.95 22.11 36.27
N ARG A 35 16.14 21.05 36.27
CA ARG A 35 16.63 19.69 36.32
C ARG A 35 17.23 19.48 34.95
N SER A 36 18.55 19.32 34.94
CA SER A 36 19.32 18.85 33.79
C SER A 36 18.49 17.85 32.99
N THR A 37 18.36 18.10 31.69
CA THR A 37 18.05 17.05 30.71
C THR A 37 18.84 15.81 31.11
N PRO A 38 18.23 14.61 31.22
CA PRO A 38 18.98 13.43 31.57
C PRO A 38 20.00 13.16 30.45
N GLU A 39 21.23 13.63 30.65
CA GLU A 39 22.41 13.18 29.92
C GLU A 39 22.49 11.67 30.16
N GLY A 40 22.22 10.89 29.11
CA GLY A 40 22.41 9.44 29.15
C GLY A 40 21.25 8.56 28.69
N PHE A 41 20.11 9.12 28.23
CA PHE A 41 19.10 8.28 27.58
C PHE A 41 19.55 7.92 26.16
N ALA A 42 20.06 6.70 25.97
CA ALA A 42 20.38 6.17 24.65
C ALA A 42 19.07 5.91 23.89
N LEU A 43 18.86 6.61 22.77
CA LEU A 43 17.70 6.36 21.93
C LEU A 43 17.81 4.96 21.31
N PRO A 44 16.76 4.13 21.36
CA PRO A 44 16.76 2.87 20.64
C PRO A 44 17.00 3.13 19.16
N GLN A 45 17.86 2.32 18.57
CA GLN A 45 18.14 2.41 17.15
C GLN A 45 16.92 1.94 16.37
N VAL A 46 16.65 2.64 15.25
CA VAL A 46 15.68 2.14 14.26
C VAL A 46 16.17 0.76 13.81
N PRO A 47 15.29 -0.25 13.70
CA PRO A 47 15.68 -1.57 13.23
C PRO A 47 16.48 -1.48 11.93
N PRO A 48 17.50 -2.34 11.74
CA PRO A 48 18.30 -2.31 10.53
C PRO A 48 17.40 -2.58 9.30
N PRO A 49 17.78 -2.07 8.11
CA PRO A 49 16.92 -2.11 6.91
C PRO A 49 16.35 -3.49 6.58
N ASN A 50 17.09 -4.56 6.87
CA ASN A 50 16.78 -5.92 6.48
C ASN A 50 16.05 -6.77 7.55
N ASP A 51 15.72 -6.23 8.72
CA ASP A 51 15.18 -7.05 9.82
C ASP A 51 13.71 -6.70 10.14
N PRO A 52 12.75 -7.65 10.15
CA PRO A 52 12.71 -8.99 9.53
C PRO A 52 12.16 -8.97 8.09
N LEU A 53 12.01 -7.79 7.49
CA LEU A 53 11.45 -7.62 6.14
C LEU A 53 12.54 -7.89 5.09
N PHE A 54 12.73 -9.12 4.66
CA PHE A 54 13.57 -9.44 3.50
C PHE A 54 12.96 -10.58 2.71
N VAL A 55 13.04 -10.51 1.37
CA VAL A 55 12.63 -11.62 0.52
C VAL A 55 13.70 -12.71 0.61
N SER A 56 13.26 -13.93 0.90
CA SER A 56 14.12 -15.12 0.92
C SER A 56 13.83 -16.00 -0.29
N HIS A 57 14.65 -17.03 -0.48
CA HIS A 57 14.40 -18.06 -1.49
C HIS A 57 14.15 -19.40 -0.80
N ASP A 58 13.15 -20.15 -1.26
CA ASP A 58 12.91 -21.50 -0.80
C ASP A 58 13.95 -22.49 -1.34
N ALA A 59 13.88 -23.75 -0.88
CA ALA A 59 14.77 -24.81 -1.33
C ALA A 59 14.71 -25.11 -2.84
N ARG A 60 13.71 -24.57 -3.55
CA ARG A 60 13.50 -24.70 -5.00
C ARG A 60 13.87 -23.42 -5.75
N GLY A 61 14.39 -22.40 -5.06
CA GLY A 61 14.72 -21.11 -5.63
C GLY A 61 13.52 -20.18 -5.86
N HIS A 62 12.34 -20.51 -5.34
CA HIS A 62 11.19 -19.61 -5.42
C HIS A 62 11.29 -18.50 -4.38
N ARG A 63 10.89 -17.29 -4.77
CA ARG A 63 10.81 -16.12 -3.89
C ARG A 63 9.78 -16.38 -2.79
N GLN A 64 10.19 -16.25 -1.53
CA GLN A 64 9.33 -16.33 -0.36
C GLN A 64 9.29 -14.99 0.37
N LEU A 65 8.06 -14.50 0.56
CA LEU A 65 7.80 -13.37 1.44
C LEU A 65 8.07 -13.78 2.90
N PRO A 66 8.66 -12.88 3.71
CA PRO A 66 9.03 -13.19 5.08
C PRO A 66 7.81 -13.40 5.99
N ARG A 67 8.02 -14.13 7.07
CA ARG A 67 7.14 -14.10 8.23
C ARG A 67 7.73 -13.12 9.25
N VAL A 68 7.02 -12.03 9.50
CA VAL A 68 7.48 -10.89 10.33
C VAL A 68 6.75 -10.77 11.67
N SER A 69 5.65 -11.51 11.84
CA SER A 69 4.92 -11.58 13.12
C SER A 69 4.23 -12.94 13.31
N ASP A 70 4.16 -13.41 14.55
CA ASP A 70 3.36 -14.57 14.96
C ASP A 70 1.90 -14.20 15.28
N ALA A 71 1.61 -12.90 15.40
CA ALA A 71 0.27 -12.37 15.69
C ALA A 71 -0.20 -11.47 14.53
N PRO A 72 -0.52 -12.05 13.36
CA PRO A 72 -0.98 -11.28 12.20
C PRO A 72 -2.30 -10.57 12.49
N LEU A 73 -2.44 -9.36 11.95
CA LEU A 73 -3.75 -8.73 11.82
C LEU A 73 -4.56 -9.38 10.71
N HIS A 74 -5.90 -9.29 10.83
CA HIS A 74 -6.81 -9.72 9.77
C HIS A 74 -6.57 -8.90 8.49
N VAL A 75 -6.73 -9.52 7.32
CA VAL A 75 -6.47 -8.89 6.02
C VAL A 75 -7.35 -7.67 5.72
N ASP A 76 -8.52 -7.62 6.34
CA ASP A 76 -9.49 -6.51 6.26
C ASP A 76 -9.28 -5.44 7.35
N ASP A 77 -8.29 -5.61 8.23
CA ASP A 77 -7.99 -4.59 9.24
C ASP A 77 -7.54 -3.30 8.54
N ILE A 78 -8.07 -2.16 8.99
CA ILE A 78 -7.75 -0.84 8.40
C ILE A 78 -6.24 -0.56 8.36
N ARG A 79 -5.48 -1.11 9.31
CA ARG A 79 -4.03 -0.98 9.36
C ARG A 79 -3.35 -1.75 8.24
N VAL A 80 -3.86 -2.94 7.92
CA VAL A 80 -3.38 -3.75 6.81
C VAL A 80 -3.66 -3.02 5.48
N THR A 81 -4.87 -2.50 5.29
CA THR A 81 -5.24 -1.72 4.10
C THR A 81 -4.28 -0.53 3.91
N ARG A 82 -4.02 0.24 4.98
CA ARG A 82 -3.09 1.38 4.93
C ARG A 82 -1.67 0.98 4.54
N LEU A 83 -1.17 -0.15 5.03
CA LEU A 83 0.17 -0.64 4.70
C LEU A 83 0.26 -1.15 3.26
N ILE A 84 -0.81 -1.76 2.73
CA ILE A 84 -0.89 -2.19 1.32
C ILE A 84 -0.98 -1.01 0.36
N GLU A 85 -1.75 0.01 0.72
CA GLU A 85 -1.96 1.20 -0.11
C GLU A 85 -0.82 2.19 0.02
N HIS A 86 0.08 2.01 0.99
CA HIS A 86 1.22 2.90 1.19
C HIS A 86 2.19 2.77 0.02
N ASN A 87 2.07 3.72 -0.91
CA ASN A 87 3.00 3.88 -2.01
C ASN A 87 3.64 5.27 -1.92
N PRO A 88 4.91 5.37 -1.50
CA PRO A 88 5.57 6.66 -1.30
C PRO A 88 5.76 7.46 -2.60
N ALA A 89 5.63 6.82 -3.76
CA ALA A 89 5.52 7.47 -5.05
C ALA A 89 4.88 6.50 -6.07
N PRO A 90 3.56 6.54 -6.32
CA PRO A 90 2.97 5.67 -7.32
C PRO A 90 3.59 5.99 -8.68
N LEU A 91 4.37 5.05 -9.20
CA LEU A 91 4.70 5.05 -10.61
C LEU A 91 3.37 5.06 -11.37
N PRO A 92 3.15 5.98 -12.32
CA PRO A 92 1.90 6.00 -13.07
C PRO A 92 1.71 4.70 -13.87
N LYS A 93 2.80 3.99 -14.16
CA LYS A 93 2.82 2.73 -14.91
C LYS A 93 3.90 1.80 -14.36
N CYS A 94 3.60 0.50 -14.32
CA CYS A 94 4.66 -0.51 -14.15
C CYS A 94 5.61 -0.48 -15.35
N ALA A 95 6.84 -0.97 -15.16
CA ALA A 95 7.89 -0.96 -16.19
C ALA A 95 7.42 -1.51 -17.55
N ASN A 96 6.71 -2.65 -17.53
CA ASN A 96 6.18 -3.27 -18.74
C ASN A 96 5.15 -2.39 -19.46
N CYS A 97 4.22 -1.78 -18.71
CA CYS A 97 3.22 -0.88 -19.31
C CYS A 97 3.85 0.41 -19.84
N ALA A 98 4.91 0.90 -19.18
CA ALA A 98 5.65 2.05 -19.65
C ALA A 98 6.37 1.74 -20.98
N GLU A 99 7.02 0.59 -21.08
CA GLU A 99 7.70 0.13 -22.30
C GLU A 99 6.73 -0.06 -23.47
N MET A 100 5.58 -0.70 -23.22
CA MET A 100 4.57 -0.94 -24.25
C MET A 100 3.73 0.30 -24.59
N GLY A 101 3.88 1.40 -23.86
CA GLY A 101 3.07 2.61 -24.05
C GLY A 101 1.58 2.43 -23.73
N VAL A 102 1.22 1.42 -22.94
CA VAL A 102 -0.18 1.12 -22.56
C VAL A 102 -0.54 1.70 -21.21
N ASP A 103 -1.83 1.88 -20.93
CA ASP A 103 -2.27 2.36 -19.64
C ASP A 103 -2.20 1.27 -18.57
N CYS A 104 -1.66 1.66 -17.42
CA CYS A 104 -1.48 0.78 -16.28
C CYS A 104 -2.51 1.14 -15.22
N ALA A 105 -3.54 0.31 -15.06
CA ALA A 105 -4.51 0.48 -13.99
C ALA A 105 -3.99 -0.23 -12.74
N PHE A 106 -3.30 0.50 -11.87
CA PHE A 106 -3.03 0.02 -10.50
C PHE A 106 -4.32 0.03 -9.70
N THR A 107 -4.54 -1.03 -8.94
CA THR A 107 -5.69 -1.15 -8.02
C THR A 107 -5.19 -1.44 -6.62
N GLU A 108 -4.48 -2.56 -6.46
CA GLU A 108 -3.96 -3.00 -5.17
C GLU A 108 -2.68 -3.82 -5.34
N ALA A 109 -1.82 -3.82 -4.33
CA ALA A 109 -0.66 -4.68 -4.29
C ALA A 109 -1.06 -6.17 -4.34
N GLY A 110 -0.27 -6.95 -5.08
CA GLY A 110 -0.52 -8.35 -5.36
C GLY A 110 -1.42 -8.60 -6.57
N ILE A 111 -2.04 -7.55 -7.14
CA ILE A 111 -2.87 -7.64 -8.34
C ILE A 111 -2.07 -7.12 -9.54
N PRO A 112 -1.69 -7.97 -10.51
CA PRO A 112 -1.06 -7.49 -11.74
C PRO A 112 -2.00 -6.56 -12.50
N CYS A 113 -1.46 -5.53 -13.16
CA CYS A 113 -2.28 -4.67 -14.00
C CYS A 113 -2.88 -5.48 -15.18
N PRO A 114 -4.01 -5.03 -15.78
CA PRO A 114 -4.68 -5.81 -16.82
C PRO A 114 -3.78 -6.18 -18.01
N PRO A 115 -2.94 -5.28 -18.57
CA PRO A 115 -2.03 -5.67 -19.66
C PRO A 115 -1.03 -6.75 -19.24
N CYS A 116 -0.40 -6.62 -18.06
CA CYS A 116 0.53 -7.64 -17.57
C CYS A 116 -0.17 -8.97 -17.28
N SER A 117 -1.43 -8.94 -16.84
CA SER A 117 -2.22 -10.16 -16.62
C SER A 117 -2.50 -10.91 -17.92
N VAL A 118 -2.81 -10.19 -19.00
CA VAL A 118 -3.10 -10.78 -20.33
C VAL A 118 -1.84 -11.35 -20.96
N LEU A 119 -0.73 -10.61 -20.88
CA LEU A 119 0.57 -11.06 -21.37
C LEU A 119 1.20 -12.11 -20.45
N GLY A 120 0.63 -12.27 -19.25
CA GLY A 120 1.15 -13.11 -18.18
C GLY A 120 2.60 -12.81 -17.86
N ILE A 121 2.93 -11.51 -17.83
CA ILE A 121 4.24 -11.05 -17.43
C ILE A 121 4.36 -11.29 -15.92
N PRO A 122 5.26 -12.21 -15.49
CA PRO A 122 5.36 -12.58 -14.09
C PRO A 122 5.94 -11.46 -13.23
N ASP A 123 6.67 -10.53 -13.84
CA ASP A 123 7.38 -9.42 -13.19
C ASP A 123 6.60 -8.10 -13.30
N CYS A 124 5.28 -8.14 -13.11
CA CYS A 124 4.52 -6.90 -12.94
C CYS A 124 4.88 -6.27 -11.60
N ASP A 125 5.39 -5.04 -11.56
CA ASP A 125 5.78 -4.34 -10.32
C ASP A 125 4.70 -4.42 -9.23
N TRP A 126 3.43 -4.32 -9.61
CA TRP A 126 2.29 -4.37 -8.68
C TRP A 126 2.05 -5.74 -8.03
N ALA A 127 2.51 -6.79 -8.69
CA ALA A 127 2.44 -8.17 -8.21
C ALA A 127 3.82 -8.74 -7.86
N ASP A 128 4.88 -7.91 -7.86
CA ASP A 128 6.24 -8.34 -7.56
C ASP A 128 6.46 -8.35 -6.03
N PRO A 129 6.80 -9.53 -5.45
CA PRO A 129 7.14 -9.65 -4.04
C PRO A 129 8.30 -8.75 -3.59
N PHE A 130 9.30 -8.50 -4.44
CA PHE A 130 10.45 -7.67 -4.07
C PHE A 130 10.05 -6.20 -3.95
N TRP A 131 9.42 -5.66 -4.99
CA TRP A 131 8.90 -4.30 -4.96
C TRP A 131 7.96 -4.09 -3.76
N PHE A 132 7.09 -5.06 -3.47
CA PHE A 132 6.19 -4.99 -2.32
C PHE A 132 6.94 -4.93 -0.97
N ILE A 133 7.94 -5.81 -0.76
CA ILE A 133 8.72 -5.81 0.47
C ILE A 133 9.57 -4.54 0.61
N GLU A 134 10.16 -4.04 -0.48
CA GLU A 134 10.91 -2.78 -0.45
C GLU A 134 10.01 -1.62 0.00
N ASN A 135 8.77 -1.56 -0.49
CA ASN A 135 7.82 -0.54 -0.05
C ASN A 135 7.39 -0.73 1.41
N LEU A 136 7.19 -1.96 1.87
CA LEU A 136 6.91 -2.21 3.29
C LEU A 136 8.10 -1.82 4.19
N GLN A 137 9.34 -2.06 3.76
CA GLN A 137 10.54 -1.60 4.48
C GLN A 137 10.58 -0.07 4.56
N ARG A 138 10.35 0.62 3.44
CA ARG A 138 10.31 2.09 3.42
C ARG A 138 9.19 2.63 4.32
N CYS A 139 8.02 1.98 4.31
CA CYS A 139 6.90 2.32 5.19
C CYS A 139 7.27 2.12 6.67
N ARG A 140 7.91 1.00 7.01
CA ARG A 140 8.42 0.70 8.37
C ARG A 140 9.33 1.82 8.84
N ASP A 141 10.32 2.18 8.04
CA ASP A 141 11.37 3.12 8.43
C ASP A 141 10.78 4.50 8.68
N LEU A 142 9.87 4.96 7.81
CA LEU A 142 9.15 6.22 8.00
C LEU A 142 8.26 6.19 9.24
N TYR A 143 7.50 5.11 9.44
CA TYR A 143 6.60 4.96 10.59
C TYR A 143 7.37 4.93 11.92
N LEU A 144 8.39 4.11 12.04
CA LEU A 144 9.17 3.98 13.28
C LEU A 144 9.99 5.23 13.57
N LEU A 145 10.43 5.96 12.53
CA LEU A 145 11.08 7.25 12.70
C LEU A 145 10.12 8.28 13.30
N ASP A 146 8.90 8.39 12.75
CA ASP A 146 7.87 9.31 13.24
C ASP A 146 7.44 8.99 14.68
N GLU A 147 7.20 7.71 14.99
CA GLU A 147 6.86 7.26 16.35
C GLU A 147 7.98 7.56 17.34
N ARG A 148 9.24 7.29 16.99
CA ARG A 148 10.39 7.60 17.84
C ARG A 148 10.46 9.10 18.13
N ASP A 149 10.32 9.93 17.11
CA ASP A 149 10.41 11.39 17.25
C ASP A 149 9.23 11.94 18.06
N GLY A 150 8.03 11.36 17.91
CA GLY A 150 6.84 11.64 18.71
C GLY A 150 6.99 11.26 20.19
N LEU A 151 7.60 10.11 20.48
CA LEU A 151 7.93 9.68 21.85
C LEU A 151 8.99 10.59 22.48
N VAL A 152 10.04 10.99 21.73
CA VAL A 152 11.07 11.92 22.22
C VAL A 152 10.45 13.26 22.59
N LYS A 153 9.54 13.78 21.75
CA LYS A 153 8.79 14.99 22.05
C LYS A 153 7.95 14.83 23.31
N SER A 154 7.26 13.71 23.47
CA SER A 154 6.43 13.42 24.65
C SER A 154 7.23 13.36 25.94
N VAL A 155 8.47 12.84 25.91
CA VAL A 155 9.39 12.87 27.06
C VAL A 155 9.82 14.31 27.37
N LYS A 156 10.22 15.09 26.35
CA LYS A 156 10.63 16.50 26.53
C LYS A 156 9.49 17.36 27.11
N ASP A 157 8.26 17.07 26.72
CA ASP A 157 7.06 17.77 27.19
C ASP A 157 6.56 17.24 28.56
N ASN A 158 7.28 16.32 29.21
CA ASN A 158 6.90 15.64 30.46
C ASN A 158 5.56 14.89 30.40
N ARG A 159 5.12 14.47 29.20
CA ARG A 159 3.90 13.67 28.98
C ARG A 159 4.16 12.17 29.08
N LEU A 160 5.42 11.75 28.91
CA LEU A 160 5.87 10.37 29.01
C LEU A 160 7.07 10.28 29.96
N ALA A 161 7.02 9.34 30.90
CA ALA A 161 8.19 9.05 31.74
C ALA A 161 9.30 8.40 30.89
N PRO A 162 10.58 8.82 31.01
CA PRO A 162 11.67 8.23 30.23
C PRO A 162 11.78 6.71 30.35
N SER A 163 11.46 6.16 31.52
CA SER A 163 11.47 4.70 31.77
C SER A 163 10.41 3.91 31.00
N LEU A 164 9.43 4.58 30.38
CA LEU A 164 8.39 3.95 29.56
C LEU A 164 8.68 4.03 28.06
N PHE A 165 9.73 4.75 27.65
CA PHE A 165 10.04 4.99 26.24
C PHE A 165 10.20 3.69 25.46
N ASP A 166 11.09 2.79 25.94
CA ASP A 166 11.40 1.54 25.24
C ASP A 166 10.15 0.66 25.08
N ARG A 167 9.31 0.60 26.13
CA ARG A 167 8.05 -0.14 26.09
C ARG A 167 7.08 0.38 25.04
N GLU A 168 6.91 1.69 24.93
CA GLU A 168 6.01 2.26 23.91
C GLU A 168 6.60 2.13 22.50
N PHE A 169 7.92 2.22 22.35
CA PHE A 169 8.58 1.99 21.07
C PHE A 169 8.48 0.52 20.62
N ASP A 170 8.66 -0.44 21.53
CA ASP A 170 8.45 -1.88 21.27
C ASP A 170 7.00 -2.17 20.88
N ARG A 171 6.04 -1.46 21.50
CA ARG A 171 4.64 -1.55 21.14
C ARG A 171 4.37 -1.05 19.73
N ALA A 172 4.99 0.07 19.32
CA ALA A 172 4.91 0.58 17.95
C ALA A 172 5.51 -0.40 16.93
N GLN A 173 6.67 -0.99 17.24
CA GLN A 173 7.27 -2.04 16.40
C GLN A 173 6.37 -3.26 16.26
N SER A 174 5.86 -3.79 17.37
CA SER A 174 4.95 -4.93 17.38
C SER A 174 3.66 -4.64 16.60
N TRP A 175 3.13 -3.42 16.73
CA TRP A 175 1.97 -2.96 15.98
C TRP A 175 2.25 -2.97 14.47
N PHE A 176 3.39 -2.43 14.04
CA PHE A 176 3.78 -2.39 12.64
C PHE A 176 3.93 -3.80 12.08
N TYR A 177 4.68 -4.68 12.74
CA TYR A 177 4.93 -6.03 12.22
C TYR A 177 3.69 -6.91 12.17
N SER A 178 2.74 -6.74 13.10
CA SER A 178 1.45 -7.41 13.04
C SER A 178 0.64 -6.97 11.81
N GLY A 179 0.67 -5.67 11.49
CA GLY A 179 0.06 -5.12 10.27
C GLY A 179 0.78 -5.56 9.00
N ALA A 180 2.11 -5.53 8.99
CA ALA A 180 2.92 -5.97 7.85
C ALA A 180 2.68 -7.46 7.53
N GLN A 181 2.54 -8.32 8.55
CA GLN A 181 2.20 -9.72 8.32
C GLN A 181 0.79 -9.88 7.71
N GLY A 182 -0.17 -9.06 8.13
CA GLY A 182 -1.50 -9.01 7.52
C GLY A 182 -1.43 -8.53 6.05
N ALA A 183 -0.62 -7.51 5.77
CA ALA A 183 -0.38 -6.99 4.42
C ALA A 183 0.27 -8.03 3.50
N ILE A 184 1.28 -8.75 3.98
CA ILE A 184 1.91 -9.88 3.27
C ILE A 184 0.86 -10.96 2.98
N SER A 185 0.01 -11.29 3.96
CA SER A 185 -1.04 -12.30 3.78
C SER A 185 -2.05 -11.88 2.71
N ARG A 186 -2.48 -10.62 2.72
CA ARG A 186 -3.41 -10.06 1.73
C ARG A 186 -2.79 -9.97 0.34
N PHE A 187 -1.54 -9.54 0.21
CA PHE A 187 -0.78 -9.59 -1.05
C PHE A 187 -0.80 -11.00 -1.64
N LEU A 188 -0.47 -12.03 -0.84
CA LEU A 188 -0.45 -13.42 -1.29
C LEU A 188 -1.82 -13.96 -1.67
N ILE A 189 -2.88 -13.51 -1.00
CA ILE A 189 -4.27 -13.86 -1.33
C ILE A 189 -4.64 -13.21 -2.67
N ASN A 190 -4.38 -11.92 -2.83
CA ASN A 190 -4.66 -11.16 -4.05
C ASN A 190 -3.94 -11.77 -5.26
N SER A 191 -2.65 -12.09 -5.13
CA SER A 191 -1.88 -12.69 -6.22
C SER A 191 -2.42 -14.04 -6.65
N ARG A 192 -2.81 -14.89 -5.69
CA ARG A 192 -3.40 -16.20 -5.99
C ARG A 192 -4.79 -16.06 -6.60
N ALA A 193 -5.66 -15.29 -5.96
CA ALA A 193 -7.03 -15.08 -6.41
C ALA A 193 -7.06 -14.46 -7.82
N THR A 194 -6.24 -13.45 -8.08
CA THR A 194 -6.19 -12.78 -9.39
C THR A 194 -5.72 -13.73 -10.48
N ARG A 195 -4.68 -14.53 -10.21
CA ARG A 195 -4.22 -15.54 -11.17
C ARG A 195 -5.34 -16.53 -11.51
N ASP A 196 -6.03 -17.06 -10.51
CA ASP A 196 -7.10 -18.03 -10.71
C ASP A 196 -8.30 -17.42 -11.44
N ILE A 197 -8.67 -16.18 -11.10
CA ILE A 197 -9.74 -15.44 -11.76
C ILE A 197 -9.38 -15.16 -13.23
N ALA A 198 -8.16 -14.71 -13.50
CA ALA A 198 -7.69 -14.44 -14.86
C ALA A 198 -7.75 -15.71 -15.71
N VAL A 199 -7.19 -16.82 -15.22
CA VAL A 199 -7.23 -18.12 -15.92
C VAL A 199 -8.68 -18.56 -16.20
N ARG A 200 -9.57 -18.51 -15.20
CA ARG A 200 -10.99 -18.84 -15.38
C ARG A 200 -11.70 -17.91 -16.37
N GLY A 201 -11.36 -16.63 -16.35
CA GLY A 201 -11.86 -15.64 -17.30
C GLY A 201 -11.49 -15.99 -18.74
N PHE A 202 -10.22 -16.32 -18.98
CA PHE A 202 -9.76 -16.77 -20.30
C PHE A 202 -10.45 -18.07 -20.75
N HIS A 203 -10.60 -19.05 -19.85
CA HIS A 203 -11.37 -20.26 -20.15
C HIS A 203 -12.81 -19.93 -20.57
N SER A 204 -13.48 -19.03 -19.86
CA SER A 204 -14.87 -18.66 -20.15
C SER A 204 -15.00 -17.93 -21.48
N LEU A 205 -14.07 -17.02 -21.79
CA LEU A 205 -14.03 -16.30 -23.07
C LEU A 205 -13.75 -17.25 -24.24
N ALA A 206 -12.80 -18.18 -24.09
CA ALA A 206 -12.54 -19.18 -25.10
C ALA A 206 -13.77 -20.08 -25.31
N ALA A 207 -14.38 -20.59 -24.23
CA ALA A 207 -15.58 -21.42 -24.31
C ALA A 207 -16.77 -20.72 -24.97
N ALA A 208 -16.96 -19.43 -24.71
CA ALA A 208 -18.01 -18.62 -25.35
C ALA A 208 -17.74 -18.36 -26.84
N SER A 209 -16.49 -18.49 -27.28
CA SER A 209 -16.11 -18.31 -28.67
C SER A 209 -16.41 -19.58 -29.48
N THR A 210 -17.14 -19.41 -30.58
CA THR A 210 -17.45 -20.48 -31.55
C THR A 210 -16.81 -20.23 -32.91
N ASP A 211 -16.27 -19.03 -33.14
CA ASP A 211 -15.59 -18.69 -34.39
C ASP A 211 -14.14 -19.23 -34.35
N THR A 212 -13.96 -20.39 -34.97
CA THR A 212 -12.65 -21.05 -35.07
C THR A 212 -11.62 -20.20 -35.80
N SER A 213 -12.02 -19.38 -36.77
CA SER A 213 -11.10 -18.53 -37.54
C SER A 213 -10.53 -17.42 -36.67
N LEU A 214 -11.37 -16.79 -35.84
CA LEU A 214 -10.93 -15.78 -34.88
C LEU A 214 -10.01 -16.38 -33.80
N LEU A 215 -10.33 -17.57 -33.29
CA LEU A 215 -9.50 -18.24 -32.31
C LEU A 215 -8.12 -18.64 -32.88
N LEU A 216 -8.08 -19.16 -34.11
CA LEU A 216 -6.82 -19.46 -34.80
C LEU A 216 -5.99 -18.20 -35.07
N ARG A 217 -6.64 -17.09 -35.45
CA ARG A 217 -5.96 -15.81 -35.63
C ARG A 217 -5.42 -15.27 -34.31
N PHE A 218 -6.16 -15.42 -33.22
CA PHE A 218 -5.69 -15.08 -31.87
C PHE A 218 -4.46 -15.91 -31.49
N LEU A 219 -4.45 -17.22 -31.76
CA LEU A 219 -3.28 -18.06 -31.49
C LEU A 219 -2.05 -17.59 -32.26
N SER A 220 -2.20 -17.34 -33.58
CA SER A 220 -1.11 -16.88 -34.44
C SER A 220 -0.54 -15.53 -33.98
N LEU A 221 -1.41 -14.55 -33.73
CA LEU A 221 -0.97 -13.21 -33.28
C LEU A 221 -0.46 -13.26 -31.83
N GLY A 222 -1.07 -14.10 -30.99
CA GLY A 222 -0.72 -14.22 -29.58
C GLY A 222 0.67 -14.83 -29.36
N THR A 223 1.10 -15.76 -30.22
CA THR A 223 2.48 -16.26 -30.20
C THR A 223 3.50 -15.17 -30.55
N GLU A 224 3.15 -14.26 -31.47
CA GLU A 224 4.01 -13.14 -31.88
C GLU A 224 4.01 -12.01 -30.84
N SER A 225 2.90 -11.84 -30.12
CA SER A 225 2.66 -10.75 -29.16
C SER A 225 2.95 -11.12 -27.71
N HIS A 226 3.66 -12.24 -27.48
CA HIS A 226 4.02 -12.73 -26.14
C HIS A 226 2.82 -12.91 -25.18
N VAL A 227 1.67 -13.33 -25.70
CA VAL A 227 0.53 -13.72 -24.85
C VAL A 227 0.92 -14.92 -23.99
N HIS A 228 0.45 -14.96 -22.75
CA HIS A 228 0.83 -15.99 -21.81
C HIS A 228 0.55 -17.41 -22.36
N PRO A 229 1.49 -18.37 -22.25
CA PRO A 229 1.32 -19.71 -22.79
C PRO A 229 0.06 -20.44 -22.32
N LEU A 230 -0.35 -20.25 -21.05
CA LEU A 230 -1.60 -20.83 -20.57
C LEU A 230 -2.83 -20.27 -21.30
N VAL A 231 -2.84 -18.97 -21.63
CA VAL A 231 -3.96 -18.36 -22.36
C VAL A 231 -4.03 -18.92 -23.78
N LEU A 232 -2.86 -19.06 -24.44
CA LEU A 232 -2.76 -19.70 -25.75
C LEU A 232 -3.21 -21.17 -25.70
N GLN A 233 -2.79 -21.92 -24.68
CA GLN A 233 -3.20 -23.31 -24.49
C GLN A 233 -4.73 -23.44 -24.37
N VAL A 234 -5.36 -22.59 -23.54
CA VAL A 234 -6.82 -22.57 -23.36
C VAL A 234 -7.56 -22.34 -24.68
N VAL A 235 -7.06 -21.42 -25.51
CA VAL A 235 -7.65 -21.16 -26.83
C VAL A 235 -7.42 -22.34 -27.78
N ALA A 236 -6.24 -22.96 -27.75
CA ALA A 236 -5.93 -24.12 -28.58
C ALA A 236 -6.81 -25.34 -28.24
N GLU A 237 -7.00 -25.62 -26.96
CA GLU A 237 -7.90 -26.67 -26.46
C GLU A 237 -9.34 -26.44 -26.94
N ARG A 238 -9.80 -25.17 -26.95
CA ARG A 238 -11.11 -24.83 -27.46
C ARG A 238 -11.24 -25.07 -28.97
N VAL A 239 -10.25 -24.65 -29.76
CA VAL A 239 -10.22 -24.90 -31.22
C VAL A 239 -10.32 -26.40 -31.50
N GLN A 240 -9.53 -27.20 -30.79
CA GLN A 240 -9.55 -28.66 -30.91
C GLN A 240 -10.94 -29.24 -30.57
N ALA A 241 -11.58 -28.77 -29.49
CA ALA A 241 -12.93 -29.20 -29.12
C ALA A 241 -13.96 -28.89 -30.21
N ILE A 242 -13.91 -27.71 -30.83
CA ILE A 242 -14.81 -27.34 -31.93
C ILE A 242 -14.60 -28.26 -33.14
N ILE A 243 -13.35 -28.44 -33.58
CA ILE A 243 -13.03 -29.31 -34.72
C ILE A 243 -13.51 -30.74 -34.46
N THR A 244 -13.28 -31.27 -33.26
CA THR A 244 -13.70 -32.63 -32.90
C THR A 244 -15.22 -32.77 -32.96
N SER A 245 -15.97 -31.76 -32.49
CA SER A 245 -17.43 -31.76 -32.53
C SER A 245 -18.03 -31.66 -33.95
N MET A 246 -17.29 -31.14 -34.93
CA MET A 246 -17.73 -31.09 -36.33
C MET A 246 -17.48 -32.40 -37.09
N MET A 247 -16.62 -33.26 -36.55
CA MET A 247 -16.26 -34.55 -37.15
C MET A 247 -17.09 -35.73 -36.61
N SER A 248 -17.81 -35.52 -35.51
CA SER A 248 -18.74 -36.48 -34.89
C SER A 248 -20.17 -36.30 -35.40
#